data_AF-A0A447TJ62-F1
#
_entry.id   AF-A0A447TJ62-F1
#
_cell.length_a   1.000
_cell.length_b   1.000
_cell.length_c   1.000
_cell.angle_alpha   90.00
_cell.angle_beta   90.00
_cell.angle_gamma   90.00
#
_symmetry.space_group_name_H-M   'P 1'
#
loop_
_entity.id
_entity.type
_entity.pdbx_description
1 polymer ?
#
loop_
_entity_poly.entity_id
_entity_poly.type
_entity_poly.pdbx_seq_one_letter_code
_entity_poly.pdbx_strand_id
1 'polypeptide(L)'
;MKDAICDRFRQAHLGRPSVDTRHPDVRVNVFLTADEATIYLDTSGEPLFKRGWREETGEAPLRENLAAGILLLAGYDGSQPLLDPMCGSGTFLVEAADIALNRAPGRARRFGFEALSSFDSAAWEKLQLDARKAEQPASSLAIRGSDRSQAMVNIARANLERAGLAELVEVSAADVTASRPHAEHGLIVSNPPYGVRLEEQDQLAAWYPELATG
;
A
#
# COMPACT_ATOMS: atom_id res chain seq x y z
N MET A 1 -10.57 -10.05 29.62
CA MET A 1 -11.43 -9.57 28.52
C MET A 1 -12.21 -10.69 27.83
N LYS A 2 -11.56 -11.66 27.18
CA LYS A 2 -12.22 -12.75 26.43
C LYS A 2 -13.37 -13.41 27.21
N ASP A 3 -13.13 -13.78 28.47
CA ASP A 3 -14.15 -14.44 29.29
C ASP A 3 -15.31 -13.50 29.61
N ALA A 4 -15.04 -12.22 29.90
CA ALA A 4 -16.09 -11.21 30.10
C ALA A 4 -16.98 -11.00 28.85
N ILE A 5 -16.39 -11.04 27.64
CA ILE A 5 -17.15 -11.01 26.39
C ILE A 5 -18.02 -12.28 26.26
N CYS A 6 -17.43 -13.46 26.46
CA CYS A 6 -18.17 -14.73 26.44
C CYS A 6 -19.33 -14.75 27.46
N ASP A 7 -19.11 -14.19 28.64
CA ASP A 7 -20.09 -14.11 29.72
C ASP A 7 -21.24 -13.18 29.34
N ARG A 8 -20.93 -12.03 28.75
CA ARG A 8 -21.95 -11.07 28.29
C ARG A 8 -22.86 -11.68 27.22
N PHE A 9 -22.29 -12.43 26.27
CA PHE A 9 -23.06 -13.15 25.24
C PHE A 9 -23.94 -14.26 25.83
N ARG A 10 -23.43 -15.00 26.82
CA ARG A 10 -24.21 -16.00 27.56
C ARG A 10 -25.37 -15.36 28.32
N GLN A 11 -25.13 -14.24 29.01
CA GLN A 11 -26.16 -13.48 29.72
C GLN A 11 -27.22 -12.89 28.78
N ALA A 12 -26.84 -12.58 27.54
CA ALA A 12 -27.77 -12.11 26.50
C ALA A 12 -28.46 -13.26 25.75
N HIS A 13 -28.25 -14.52 26.13
CA HIS A 13 -28.78 -15.72 25.47
C HIS A 13 -28.38 -15.86 23.98
N LEU A 14 -27.23 -15.29 23.59
CA LEU A 14 -26.70 -15.34 22.22
C LEU A 14 -25.79 -16.55 21.93
N GLY A 15 -25.67 -17.49 22.88
CA GLY A 15 -24.69 -18.57 22.82
C GLY A 15 -23.25 -18.09 23.09
N ARG A 16 -22.32 -19.03 23.28
CA ARG A 16 -20.90 -18.68 23.51
C ARG A 16 -20.19 -18.55 22.16
N PRO A 17 -19.56 -17.40 21.84
CA PRO A 17 -18.78 -17.29 20.61
C PRO A 17 -17.55 -18.19 20.64
N SER A 18 -17.17 -18.73 19.49
CA SER A 18 -15.88 -19.40 19.29
C SER A 18 -14.73 -18.37 19.27
N VAL A 19 -13.49 -18.85 19.44
CA VAL A 19 -12.30 -18.00 19.41
C VAL A 19 -11.30 -18.60 18.45
N ASP A 20 -11.06 -17.92 17.33
CA ASP A 20 -9.96 -18.19 16.40
C ASP A 20 -8.91 -17.09 16.54
N THR A 21 -7.68 -17.46 16.86
CA THR A 21 -6.58 -16.50 17.04
C THR A 21 -5.84 -16.18 15.74
N ARG A 22 -6.04 -16.99 14.69
CA ARG A 22 -5.40 -16.84 13.38
C ARG A 22 -6.31 -16.08 12.42
N HIS A 23 -7.58 -16.47 12.36
CA HIS A 23 -8.56 -15.90 11.43
C HIS A 23 -9.88 -15.52 12.15
N PRO A 24 -9.84 -14.54 13.08
CA PRO A 24 -11.06 -14.09 13.74
C PRO A 24 -11.97 -13.32 12.77
N ASP A 25 -13.28 -13.57 12.83
CA ASP A 25 -14.28 -12.73 12.14
C ASP A 25 -14.31 -11.31 12.72
N VAL A 26 -14.14 -11.21 14.04
CA VAL A 26 -14.18 -9.94 14.79
C VAL A 26 -12.98 -9.86 15.73
N ARG A 27 -12.18 -8.82 15.57
CA ARG A 27 -11.04 -8.55 16.46
C ARG A 27 -11.38 -7.41 17.43
N VAL A 28 -11.14 -7.67 18.71
CA VAL A 28 -11.29 -6.70 19.80
C VAL A 28 -9.91 -6.36 20.32
N ASN A 29 -9.56 -5.07 20.26
CA ASN A 29 -8.29 -4.55 20.76
C ASN A 29 -8.53 -3.84 22.10
N VAL A 30 -7.58 -3.99 23.03
CA VAL A 30 -7.58 -3.22 24.28
C VAL A 30 -6.32 -2.40 24.33
N PHE A 31 -6.49 -1.10 24.50
CA PHE A 31 -5.40 -0.19 24.82
C PHE A 31 -5.46 0.12 26.30
N LEU A 32 -4.33 -0.01 27.00
CA LEU A 32 -4.21 0.24 28.42
C LEU A 32 -3.25 1.40 28.65
N THR A 33 -3.68 2.38 29.44
CA THR A 33 -2.80 3.37 30.08
C THR A 33 -2.58 2.97 31.54
N ALA A 34 -1.98 3.84 32.34
CA ALA A 34 -1.78 3.59 33.77
C ALA A 34 -3.11 3.48 34.56
N ASP A 35 -4.15 4.14 34.08
CA ASP A 35 -5.42 4.39 34.77
C ASP A 35 -6.66 4.07 33.94
N GLU A 36 -6.51 3.87 32.62
CA GLU A 36 -7.64 3.63 31.72
C GLU A 36 -7.46 2.38 30.86
N ALA A 37 -8.59 1.77 30.53
CA ALA A 37 -8.69 0.72 29.54
C ALA A 37 -9.69 1.11 28.46
N THR A 38 -9.23 1.28 27.23
CA THR A 38 -10.09 1.55 26.07
C THR A 38 -10.24 0.28 25.24
N ILE A 39 -11.48 -0.09 24.94
CA ILE A 39 -11.81 -1.26 24.13
C ILE A 39 -12.23 -0.78 22.75
N TYR A 40 -11.59 -1.32 21.72
CA TYR A 40 -11.85 -1.02 20.32
C TYR A 40 -12.31 -2.26 19.56
N LEU A 41 -13.18 -2.04 18.59
CA LEU A 41 -13.55 -3.04 17.60
C LEU A 41 -12.79 -2.74 16.30
N ASP A 42 -12.05 -3.72 15.79
CA ASP A 42 -11.30 -3.57 14.55
C ASP A 42 -12.24 -3.68 13.34
N THR A 43 -12.50 -2.54 12.69
CA THR A 43 -13.32 -2.46 11.48
C THR A 43 -12.51 -2.71 10.20
N SER A 44 -11.18 -2.75 10.28
CA SER A 44 -10.29 -2.93 9.12
C SER A 44 -9.97 -4.39 8.83
N GLY A 45 -9.79 -5.19 9.88
CA GLY A 45 -9.38 -6.60 9.77
C GLY A 45 -7.88 -6.72 9.50
N GLU A 46 -7.49 -6.95 8.25
CA GLU A 46 -6.07 -6.89 7.88
C GLU A 46 -5.55 -5.43 7.95
N PRO A 47 -4.25 -5.19 8.21
CA PRO A 47 -3.68 -3.85 8.15
C PRO A 47 -3.98 -3.16 6.81
N LEU A 48 -4.35 -1.87 6.85
CA LEU A 48 -4.81 -1.14 5.65
C LEU A 48 -3.77 -1.00 4.54
N PHE A 49 -2.47 -1.07 4.86
CA PHE A 49 -1.41 -1.05 3.86
C PHE A 49 -1.52 -2.25 2.89
N LYS A 50 -2.05 -3.39 3.33
CA LYS A 50 -2.33 -4.51 2.43
C LYS A 50 -3.52 -4.16 1.52
N ARG A 51 -3.25 -3.70 0.31
CA ARG A 51 -4.29 -3.29 -0.66
C ARG A 51 -4.97 -4.46 -1.37
N GLY A 52 -4.33 -5.64 -1.38
CA GLY A 52 -4.81 -6.85 -2.03
C GLY A 52 -4.11 -7.20 -3.35
N TRP A 53 -3.23 -6.34 -3.87
CA TRP A 53 -2.50 -6.58 -5.13
C TRP A 53 -1.10 -7.20 -4.93
N ARG A 54 -0.51 -7.08 -3.74
CA ARG A 54 0.88 -7.49 -3.50
C ARG A 54 0.97 -8.92 -2.98
N GLU A 55 1.60 -9.80 -3.76
CA GLU A 55 1.92 -11.17 -3.35
C GLU A 55 3.43 -11.38 -3.22
N GLU A 56 4.22 -10.87 -4.18
CA GLU A 56 5.66 -11.01 -4.21
C GLU A 56 6.36 -9.77 -3.65
N THR A 57 7.35 -10.01 -2.79
CA THR A 57 8.13 -8.97 -2.11
C THR A 57 9.62 -9.20 -2.37
N GLY A 58 10.36 -8.12 -2.57
CA GLY A 58 11.83 -8.15 -2.44
C GLY A 58 12.26 -8.05 -0.98
N GLU A 59 13.55 -7.87 -0.74
CA GLU A 59 14.06 -7.54 0.60
C GLU A 59 13.48 -6.19 1.07
N ALA A 60 12.81 -6.19 2.23
CA ALA A 60 12.31 -4.99 2.92
C ALA A 60 11.46 -4.00 2.06
N PRO A 61 10.29 -4.43 1.53
CA PRO A 61 9.45 -3.56 0.72
C PRO A 61 8.87 -2.39 1.53
N LEU A 62 8.89 -1.21 0.93
CA LEU A 62 8.17 -0.03 1.44
C LEU A 62 6.67 -0.36 1.58
N ARG A 63 6.07 -0.02 2.73
CA ARG A 63 4.63 -0.18 2.94
C ARG A 63 3.84 0.77 2.03
N GLU A 64 2.75 0.28 1.48
CA GLU A 64 1.88 0.96 0.52
C GLU A 64 1.33 2.28 1.08
N ASN A 65 0.86 2.27 2.34
CA ASN A 65 0.35 3.49 2.97
C ASN A 65 1.43 4.56 3.18
N LEU A 66 2.68 4.15 3.45
CA LEU A 66 3.80 5.08 3.56
C LEU A 66 4.17 5.65 2.18
N ALA A 67 4.18 4.82 1.14
CA ALA A 67 4.42 5.28 -0.22
C ALA A 67 3.37 6.29 -0.69
N ALA A 68 2.08 5.99 -0.49
CA ALA A 68 1.00 6.94 -0.78
C ALA A 68 1.14 8.24 0.03
N GLY A 69 1.49 8.15 1.31
CA GLY A 69 1.73 9.33 2.14
C GLY A 69 2.87 10.21 1.62
N ILE A 70 3.99 9.61 1.22
CA ILE A 70 5.13 10.34 0.63
C ILE A 70 4.73 11.03 -0.68
N LEU A 71 4.00 10.34 -1.56
CA LEU A 71 3.51 10.90 -2.82
C LEU A 71 2.61 12.12 -2.58
N LEU A 72 1.64 12.00 -1.68
CA LEU A 72 0.72 13.09 -1.33
C LEU A 72 1.46 14.28 -0.69
N LEU A 73 2.42 14.03 0.20
CA LEU A 73 3.26 15.08 0.80
C LEU A 73 4.15 15.78 -0.24
N ALA A 74 4.60 15.05 -1.27
CA ALA A 74 5.33 15.60 -2.40
C ALA A 74 4.43 16.36 -3.41
N GLY A 75 3.13 16.45 -3.14
CA GLY A 75 2.17 17.14 -4.02
C GLY A 75 1.78 16.34 -5.25
N TYR A 76 1.91 15.01 -5.22
CA TYR A 76 1.48 14.16 -6.32
C TYR A 76 -0.05 13.98 -6.34
N ASP A 77 -0.67 14.42 -7.43
CA ASP A 77 -2.12 14.31 -7.68
C ASP A 77 -2.45 13.54 -8.97
N GLY A 78 -1.44 13.01 -9.66
CA GLY A 78 -1.59 12.31 -10.93
C GLY A 78 -1.55 13.18 -12.19
N SER A 79 -1.50 14.51 -12.06
CA SER A 79 -1.47 15.42 -13.21
C SER A 79 -0.09 15.58 -13.84
N GLN A 80 0.97 15.25 -13.09
CA GLN A 80 2.36 15.40 -13.50
C GLN A 80 3.07 14.06 -13.73
N PRO A 81 4.10 14.03 -14.59
CA PRO A 81 4.94 12.86 -14.76
C PRO A 81 5.64 12.43 -13.46
N LEU A 82 5.84 11.12 -13.28
CA LEU A 82 6.52 10.54 -12.13
C LEU A 82 7.58 9.53 -12.56
N LEU A 83 8.77 9.62 -11.97
CA LEU A 83 9.85 8.66 -12.16
C LEU A 83 10.31 8.09 -10.81
N ASP A 84 10.37 6.75 -10.72
CA ASP A 84 11.09 6.05 -9.65
C ASP A 84 12.26 5.24 -10.24
N PRO A 85 13.49 5.75 -10.16
CA PRO A 85 14.64 5.11 -10.82
C PRO A 85 15.22 3.93 -10.03
N MET A 86 14.68 3.62 -8.85
CA MET A 86 15.03 2.45 -8.03
C MET A 86 13.75 1.82 -7.48
N CYS A 87 12.85 1.45 -8.39
CA CYS A 87 11.47 1.15 -8.07
C CYS A 87 11.28 -0.14 -7.26
N GLY A 88 12.29 -1.00 -7.17
CA GLY A 88 12.21 -2.26 -6.47
C GLY A 88 11.00 -3.06 -6.91
N SER A 89 10.08 -3.33 -5.97
CA SER A 89 8.84 -4.10 -6.22
C SER A 89 7.68 -3.26 -6.78
N GLY A 90 7.91 -1.99 -7.12
CA GLY A 90 6.93 -1.12 -7.77
C GLY A 90 5.95 -0.42 -6.83
N THR A 91 6.22 -0.34 -5.51
CA THR A 91 5.26 0.23 -4.54
C THR A 91 4.84 1.66 -4.89
N PHE A 92 5.80 2.55 -5.17
CA PHE A 92 5.49 3.93 -5.54
C PHE A 92 4.71 4.00 -6.85
N LEU A 93 5.05 3.15 -7.82
CA LEU A 93 4.39 3.13 -9.12
C LEU A 93 2.91 2.76 -9.00
N VAL A 94 2.58 1.73 -8.19
CA VAL A 94 1.20 1.31 -7.98
C VAL A 94 0.40 2.36 -7.23
N GLU A 95 0.91 2.89 -6.11
CA GLU A 95 0.17 3.90 -5.35
C GLU A 95 0.04 5.22 -6.14
N ALA A 96 1.04 5.61 -6.95
CA ALA A 96 0.95 6.77 -7.84
C ALA A 96 -0.13 6.57 -8.92
N ALA A 97 -0.16 5.40 -9.56
CA ALA A 97 -1.17 5.11 -10.55
C ALA A 97 -2.59 5.06 -9.95
N ASP A 98 -2.74 4.53 -8.74
CA ASP A 98 -4.03 4.53 -8.04
C ASP A 98 -4.48 5.96 -7.65
N ILE A 99 -3.55 6.84 -7.25
CA ILE A 99 -3.85 8.27 -7.05
C ILE A 99 -4.30 8.91 -8.36
N ALA A 100 -3.55 8.74 -9.45
CA ALA A 100 -3.85 9.34 -10.75
C ALA A 100 -5.19 8.87 -11.33
N LEU A 101 -5.55 7.60 -11.09
CA LEU A 101 -6.81 7.02 -11.54
C LEU A 101 -7.96 7.24 -10.55
N ASN A 102 -7.73 7.94 -9.43
CA ASN A 102 -8.68 8.10 -8.34
C ASN A 102 -9.29 6.76 -7.87
N ARG A 103 -8.45 5.71 -7.79
CA ARG A 103 -8.84 4.37 -7.39
C ARG A 103 -8.82 4.23 -5.88
N ALA A 104 -9.92 3.78 -5.30
CA ALA A 104 -10.00 3.56 -3.86
C ALA A 104 -8.95 2.50 -3.40
N PRO A 105 -8.17 2.76 -2.34
CA PRO A 105 -7.15 1.83 -1.85
C PRO A 105 -7.76 0.54 -1.25
N GLY A 106 -9.04 0.58 -0.90
CA GLY A 106 -9.79 -0.54 -0.35
C GLY A 106 -10.50 -1.43 -1.38
N ARG A 107 -10.41 -1.13 -2.68
CA ARG A 107 -11.29 -1.72 -3.72
C ARG A 107 -11.14 -3.23 -3.92
N ALA A 108 -9.99 -3.81 -3.55
CA ALA A 108 -9.63 -5.21 -3.82
C ALA A 108 -9.41 -6.01 -2.53
N ARG A 109 -10.03 -5.61 -1.41
CA ARG A 109 -9.89 -6.27 -0.11
C ARG A 109 -11.19 -6.33 0.66
N ARG A 110 -11.20 -7.12 1.72
CA ARG A 110 -12.26 -7.17 2.73
C ARG A 110 -11.95 -6.29 3.93
N PHE A 111 -13.00 -5.93 4.67
CA PHE A 111 -12.93 -5.18 5.91
C PHE A 111 -13.58 -5.93 7.07
N GLY A 112 -13.04 -5.74 8.28
CA GLY A 112 -13.55 -6.38 9.50
C GLY A 112 -14.99 -5.97 9.84
N PHE A 113 -15.43 -4.78 9.42
CA PHE A 113 -16.81 -4.35 9.65
C PHE A 113 -17.85 -5.21 8.89
N GLU A 114 -17.46 -5.91 7.81
CA GLU A 114 -18.37 -6.74 7.01
C GLU A 114 -18.90 -7.95 7.80
N ALA A 115 -18.20 -8.37 8.87
CA ALA A 115 -18.61 -9.46 9.75
C ALA A 115 -19.51 -9.02 10.92
N LEU A 116 -19.74 -7.71 11.08
CA LEU A 116 -20.52 -7.18 12.20
C LEU A 116 -22.02 -7.37 11.96
N SER A 117 -22.75 -7.70 13.02
CA SER A 117 -24.22 -7.81 12.95
C SER A 117 -24.94 -6.52 12.51
N SER A 118 -24.28 -5.37 12.64
CA SER A 118 -24.78 -4.06 12.22
C SER A 118 -24.35 -3.68 10.80
N PHE A 119 -23.73 -4.60 10.04
CA PHE A 119 -23.25 -4.33 8.69
C PHE A 119 -24.41 -4.06 7.74
N ASP A 120 -24.42 -2.88 7.12
CA ASP A 120 -25.35 -2.51 6.07
C ASP A 120 -24.72 -2.80 4.70
N SER A 121 -25.05 -3.97 4.14
CA SER A 121 -24.51 -4.40 2.85
C SER A 121 -24.95 -3.49 1.71
N ALA A 122 -26.16 -2.94 1.75
CA ALA A 122 -26.67 -2.07 0.70
C ALA A 122 -25.94 -0.72 0.69
N ALA A 123 -25.68 -0.14 1.87
CA ALA A 123 -24.87 1.07 1.99
C ALA A 123 -23.42 0.83 1.51
N TRP A 124 -22.84 -0.33 1.83
CA TRP A 124 -21.49 -0.69 1.39
C TRP A 124 -21.39 -0.91 -0.13
N GLU A 125 -22.34 -1.63 -0.74
CA GLU A 125 -22.42 -1.82 -2.18
C GLU A 125 -22.56 -0.49 -2.91
N LYS A 126 -23.39 0.42 -2.39
CA LYS A 126 -23.52 1.78 -2.91
C LYS A 126 -22.20 2.54 -2.85
N LEU A 127 -21.51 2.52 -1.71
CA LEU A 127 -20.22 3.21 -1.55
C LEU A 127 -19.16 2.69 -2.53
N GLN A 128 -19.09 1.36 -2.72
CA GLN A 128 -18.17 0.76 -3.70
C GLN A 128 -18.53 1.16 -5.14
N LEU A 129 -19.82 1.23 -5.46
CA LEU A 129 -20.28 1.69 -6.77
C LEU A 129 -19.93 3.16 -7.01
N ASP A 130 -20.15 4.02 -6.02
CA ASP A 130 -19.85 5.44 -6.10
C ASP A 130 -18.34 5.67 -6.25
N ALA A 131 -17.51 4.91 -5.52
CA ALA A 131 -16.05 4.93 -5.68
C ALA A 131 -15.62 4.53 -7.11
N ARG A 132 -16.15 3.43 -7.66
CA ARG A 132 -15.86 2.99 -9.04
C ARG A 132 -16.28 4.02 -10.09
N LYS A 133 -17.38 4.72 -9.87
CA LYS A 133 -17.85 5.78 -10.79
C LYS A 133 -16.96 7.03 -10.75
N ALA A 134 -16.25 7.26 -9.65
CA ALA A 134 -15.34 8.39 -9.48
C ALA A 134 -13.94 8.11 -10.06
N GLU A 135 -13.62 6.86 -10.44
CA GLU A 135 -12.35 6.51 -11.08
C GLU A 135 -12.18 7.24 -12.41
N GLN A 136 -10.94 7.64 -12.71
CA GLN A 136 -10.59 8.19 -14.01
C GLN A 136 -10.43 7.08 -15.05
N PRO A 137 -10.69 7.36 -16.34
CA PRO A 137 -10.50 6.38 -17.40
C PRO A 137 -9.06 5.84 -17.44
N ALA A 138 -8.93 4.52 -17.60
CA ALA A 138 -7.63 3.89 -17.78
C ALA A 138 -7.01 4.36 -19.10
N SER A 139 -5.98 5.18 -18.99
CA SER A 139 -5.16 5.67 -20.10
C SER A 139 -3.70 5.59 -19.69
N SER A 140 -2.79 5.51 -20.67
CA SER A 140 -1.35 5.43 -20.40
C SER A 140 -0.94 6.60 -19.51
N LEU A 141 -0.33 6.28 -18.36
CA LEU A 141 0.08 7.26 -17.37
C LEU A 141 1.54 7.63 -17.62
N ALA A 142 1.89 8.89 -17.37
CA ALA A 142 3.27 9.36 -17.38
C ALA A 142 4.01 8.91 -16.09
N ILE A 143 3.96 7.62 -15.78
CA ILE A 143 4.59 7.01 -14.61
C ILE A 143 5.59 5.99 -15.12
N ARG A 144 6.86 6.16 -14.74
CA ARG A 144 7.95 5.28 -15.13
C ARG A 144 8.74 4.79 -13.93
N GLY A 145 9.15 3.53 -13.98
CA GLY A 145 10.04 2.94 -13.00
C GLY A 145 11.24 2.26 -13.65
N SER A 146 12.36 2.25 -12.96
CA SER A 146 13.48 1.37 -13.28
C SER A 146 14.11 0.77 -12.04
N ASP A 147 14.74 -0.38 -12.21
CA ASP A 147 15.62 -0.96 -11.20
C ASP A 147 16.78 -1.69 -11.88
N ARG A 148 17.97 -1.66 -11.28
CA ARG A 148 19.15 -2.37 -11.81
C ARG A 148 18.97 -3.89 -11.78
N SER A 149 18.11 -4.39 -10.90
CA SER A 149 17.85 -5.82 -10.73
C SER A 149 16.69 -6.26 -11.62
N GLN A 150 16.98 -7.08 -12.64
CA GLN A 150 15.95 -7.67 -13.50
C GLN A 150 14.92 -8.50 -12.70
N ALA A 151 15.34 -9.12 -11.59
CA ALA A 151 14.42 -9.85 -10.71
C ALA A 151 13.41 -8.91 -10.03
N MET A 152 13.84 -7.73 -9.57
CA MET A 152 12.95 -6.73 -8.98
C MET A 152 11.99 -6.15 -10.02
N VAL A 153 12.49 -5.87 -11.24
CA VAL A 153 11.64 -5.43 -12.36
C VAL A 153 10.56 -6.45 -12.68
N ASN A 154 10.86 -7.76 -12.64
CA ASN A 154 9.87 -8.79 -12.87
C ASN A 154 8.80 -8.82 -11.76
N ILE A 155 9.20 -8.67 -10.50
CA ILE A 155 8.29 -8.55 -9.35
C ILE A 155 7.40 -7.30 -9.50
N ALA A 156 7.96 -6.15 -9.89
CA ALA A 156 7.21 -4.93 -10.12
C ALA A 156 6.17 -5.08 -11.23
N ARG A 157 6.53 -5.71 -12.35
CA ARG A 157 5.58 -6.01 -13.44
C ARG A 157 4.45 -6.93 -13.00
N ALA A 158 4.76 -7.99 -12.26
CA ALA A 158 3.74 -8.90 -11.72
C ALA A 158 2.78 -8.18 -10.75
N ASN A 159 3.31 -7.27 -9.92
CA ASN A 159 2.50 -6.45 -9.04
C ASN A 159 1.61 -5.44 -9.79
N LEU A 160 2.14 -4.80 -10.84
CA LEU A 160 1.36 -3.93 -11.72
C LEU A 160 0.25 -4.70 -12.44
N GLU A 161 0.53 -5.92 -12.89
CA GLU A 161 -0.47 -6.81 -13.49
C GLU A 161 -1.60 -7.13 -12.51
N ARG A 162 -1.27 -7.59 -11.29
CA ARG A 162 -2.26 -7.84 -10.22
C ARG A 162 -3.06 -6.60 -9.85
N ALA A 163 -2.46 -5.41 -9.93
CA ALA A 163 -3.12 -4.14 -9.68
C ALA A 163 -3.96 -3.62 -10.88
N GLY A 164 -3.89 -4.29 -12.04
CA GLY A 164 -4.58 -3.87 -13.26
C GLY A 164 -3.97 -2.61 -13.88
N LEU A 165 -2.64 -2.52 -13.89
CA LEU A 165 -1.84 -1.36 -14.29
C LEU A 165 -0.72 -1.67 -15.30
N ALA A 166 -0.56 -2.94 -15.72
CA ALA A 166 0.56 -3.37 -16.57
C ALA A 166 0.75 -2.55 -17.85
N GLU A 167 -0.36 -2.18 -18.51
CA GLU A 167 -0.34 -1.39 -19.76
C GLU A 167 -0.33 0.13 -19.51
N LEU A 168 -0.44 0.57 -18.25
CA LEU A 168 -0.58 1.98 -17.89
C LEU A 168 0.71 2.58 -17.35
N VAL A 169 1.63 1.74 -16.86
CA VAL A 169 2.88 2.15 -16.20
C VAL A 169 4.07 1.46 -16.87
N GLU A 170 5.10 2.24 -17.20
CA GLU A 170 6.30 1.69 -17.84
C GLU A 170 7.33 1.27 -16.79
N VAL A 171 7.85 0.03 -16.88
CA VAL A 171 8.93 -0.46 -16.01
C VAL A 171 10.02 -1.12 -16.84
N SER A 172 11.27 -0.72 -16.61
CA SER A 172 12.45 -1.24 -17.32
C SER A 172 13.59 -1.63 -16.37
N ALA A 173 14.50 -2.47 -16.85
CA ALA A 173 15.75 -2.75 -16.16
C ALA A 173 16.81 -1.74 -16.59
N ALA A 174 17.21 -0.88 -15.66
CA ALA A 174 18.21 0.16 -15.90
C ALA A 174 18.87 0.56 -14.56
N ASP A 175 20.14 0.90 -14.62
CA ASP A 175 20.82 1.55 -13.51
C ASP A 175 20.35 3.01 -13.39
N VAL A 176 20.26 3.53 -12.17
CA VAL A 176 19.84 4.91 -11.90
C VAL A 176 20.72 5.95 -12.61
N THR A 177 22.00 5.66 -12.80
CA THR A 177 22.93 6.53 -13.55
C THR A 177 22.56 6.65 -15.04
N ALA A 178 21.82 5.66 -15.57
CA ALA A 178 21.29 5.66 -16.92
C ALA A 178 19.86 6.23 -17.01
N SER A 179 19.22 6.53 -15.88
CA SER A 179 17.89 7.16 -15.87
C SER A 179 17.94 8.53 -16.54
N ARG A 180 16.93 8.84 -17.34
CA ARG A 180 16.78 10.13 -18.01
C ARG A 180 15.38 10.68 -17.73
N PRO A 181 15.23 12.01 -17.56
CA PRO A 181 13.92 12.63 -17.52
C PRO A 181 13.13 12.26 -18.78
N HIS A 182 11.86 11.90 -18.61
CA HIS A 182 10.95 11.62 -19.72
C HIS A 182 9.96 12.77 -19.97
N ALA A 183 10.15 13.88 -19.27
CA ALA A 183 9.39 15.12 -19.39
C ALA A 183 10.25 16.30 -18.90
N GLU A 184 9.85 17.53 -19.25
CA GLU A 184 10.53 18.77 -18.83
C GLU A 184 10.34 19.06 -17.33
N HIS A 185 9.18 18.69 -16.78
CA HIS A 185 8.83 18.83 -15.37
C HIS A 185 8.14 17.55 -14.86
N GLY A 186 8.27 17.28 -13.57
CA GLY A 186 7.65 16.13 -12.93
C GLY A 186 8.20 15.88 -11.53
N LEU A 187 7.83 14.73 -10.97
CA LEU A 187 8.29 14.28 -9.66
C LEU A 187 9.23 13.08 -9.82
N ILE A 188 10.39 13.14 -9.17
CA ILE A 188 11.22 11.96 -8.92
C ILE A 188 10.99 11.53 -7.47
N VAL A 189 10.63 10.28 -7.28
CA VAL A 189 10.46 9.68 -5.95
C VAL A 189 11.20 8.36 -5.92
N SER A 190 11.92 8.05 -4.84
CA SER A 190 12.59 6.77 -4.74
C SER A 190 12.83 6.36 -3.29
N ASN A 191 12.99 5.05 -3.08
CA ASN A 191 13.35 4.46 -1.79
C ASN A 191 14.69 3.73 -1.95
N PRO A 192 15.81 4.48 -1.99
CA PRO A 192 17.13 3.89 -2.18
C PRO A 192 17.47 2.89 -1.07
N PRO A 193 18.42 1.96 -1.33
CA PRO A 193 18.91 1.06 -0.30
C PRO A 193 19.44 1.81 0.93
N TYR A 194 19.09 1.33 2.12
CA TYR A 194 19.57 1.86 3.39
C TYR A 194 20.72 0.99 3.89
N GLY A 195 21.91 1.57 4.08
CA GLY A 195 23.09 0.87 4.56
C GLY A 195 22.94 0.57 6.03
N VAL A 196 22.69 -0.70 6.37
CA VAL A 196 22.48 -1.13 7.76
C VAL A 196 23.82 -1.53 8.41
N ARG A 197 24.89 -1.65 7.60
CA ARG A 197 26.27 -1.93 8.04
C ARG A 197 27.19 -0.75 7.70
N LEU A 198 28.17 -0.48 8.57
CA LEU A 198 29.15 0.62 8.40
C LEU A 198 29.82 0.62 7.01
N GLU A 199 30.21 -0.56 6.51
CA GLU A 199 30.83 -0.73 5.18
C GLU A 199 29.88 -0.40 4.01
N GLU A 200 28.57 -0.58 4.19
CA GLU A 200 27.53 -0.19 3.21
C GLU A 200 27.21 1.29 3.30
N GLN A 201 27.35 1.91 4.48
CA GLN A 201 27.15 3.35 4.66
C GLN A 201 28.23 4.17 3.95
N ASP A 202 29.49 3.74 3.99
CA ASP A 202 30.58 4.41 3.27
C ASP A 202 30.39 4.31 1.74
N GLN A 203 29.94 3.15 1.25
CA GLN A 203 29.61 2.95 -0.16
C GLN A 203 28.41 3.79 -0.60
N LEU A 204 27.37 3.88 0.24
CA LEU A 204 26.20 4.72 -0.04
C LEU A 204 26.54 6.21 -0.01
N ALA A 205 27.36 6.66 0.95
CA ALA A 205 27.80 8.04 1.04
C ALA A 205 28.60 8.47 -0.22
N ALA A 206 29.36 7.56 -0.80
CA ALA A 206 30.06 7.79 -2.07
C ALA A 206 29.12 7.79 -3.28
N TRP A 207 28.01 7.02 -3.24
CA TRP A 207 27.07 6.88 -4.34
C TRP A 207 26.00 7.99 -4.42
N TYR A 208 25.53 8.50 -3.28
CA TYR A 208 24.51 9.58 -3.26
C TYR A 208 24.86 10.82 -4.10
N PRO A 209 26.11 11.32 -4.12
CA PRO A 209 26.50 12.45 -4.98
C PRO A 209 26.32 12.19 -6.48
N GLU A 210 26.49 10.95 -6.94
CA GLU A 210 26.37 10.59 -8.36
C GLU A 210 24.92 10.77 -8.86
N LEU A 211 23.94 10.68 -7.97
CA LEU A 211 22.51 10.89 -8.26
C LEU A 211 22.16 12.35 -8.58
N ALA A 212 22.95 13.32 -8.10
CA ALA A 212 22.67 14.76 -8.24
C ALA A 212 23.33 15.38 -9.47
N THR A 213 24.28 14.68 -10.10
CA THR A 213 25.11 15.20 -11.20
C THR A 213 24.72 14.68 -12.59
N GLY A 214 23.69 13.83 -12.68
CA GLY A 214 23.22 13.19 -13.92
C GLY A 214 22.07 13.90 -14.62
#